data_AF-A0A6H9ZB48-F1
#
_entry.id   AF-A0A6H9ZB48-F1
#
_cell.length_a   1.000
_cell.length_b   1.000
_cell.length_c   1.000
_cell.angle_alpha   90.00
_cell.angle_beta   90.00
_cell.angle_gamma   90.00
#
_symmetry.space_group_name_H-M   'P 1'
#
loop_
_entity.id
_entity.type
_entity.pdbx_description
1 polymer ?
#
loop_
_entity_poly.entity_id
_entity_poly.type
_entity_poly.pdbx_seq_one_letter_code
_entity_poly.pdbx_strand_id
1 'polypeptide(L)'
;MPPDPASEPALSACPWPELPPGPLGPPSPAFAARHAEAPFAPLTLPSGDRLRAVVRHEDARLVMAHSAASRDLRYPGAPRISKGLSLEDDPTAILNMDPPEHTRLRRILSGTFTPRQVETWRPRVAEIAGELAAGLAGGAGDLVEDFAFPLPSLVICELMGVPAQDQPRFRRWTGMFLSTSDGTADDRMTAAIEFMGYAGELVAAHRENPGDDLIDVLVQARDAGDRLSEAELTGLVFGLILAGHETTASLISRGVFRLLTHPDQWAALTADPALVPRAVEEILRYDGPGGYGVLRRMTEAVELSGGRVEAGEAIFLMLPAANLDPAVFAEPERFDITRFGAGEAPQQSHLSFGHGPHYCLGANLARVELQEAFRALANGLPELRLAVDPLDVPWTAEAIIHRPVTLPVQGGHR
;
A
#
# COMPACT_ATOMS: atom_id res chain seq x y z
N MET A 1 34.71 -4.62 22.43
CA MET A 1 34.13 -3.52 23.22
C MET A 1 32.72 -3.31 22.72
N PRO A 2 31.70 -3.38 23.59
CA PRO A 2 30.36 -2.94 23.19
C PRO A 2 30.43 -1.42 22.86
N PRO A 3 29.68 -0.94 21.86
CA PRO A 3 29.65 0.49 21.57
C PRO A 3 29.08 1.27 22.76
N ASP A 4 29.65 2.45 22.99
CA ASP A 4 29.31 3.38 24.05
C ASP A 4 27.88 3.95 23.84
N PRO A 5 26.94 3.74 24.78
CA PRO A 5 25.56 4.21 24.65
C PRO A 5 25.40 5.75 24.78
N ALA A 6 26.47 6.51 25.00
CA ALA A 6 26.40 7.95 25.31
C ALA A 6 26.66 8.91 24.13
N SER A 7 26.53 8.48 22.88
CA SER A 7 26.68 9.36 21.69
C SER A 7 25.56 9.24 20.66
N GLU A 8 24.38 8.78 21.06
CA GLU A 8 23.20 8.82 20.19
C GLU A 8 22.60 10.25 20.15
N PRO A 9 22.30 10.82 18.96
CA PRO A 9 21.55 12.07 18.87
C PRO A 9 20.21 11.94 19.59
N ALA A 10 19.73 13.05 20.17
CA ALA A 10 18.63 13.15 21.14
C ALA A 10 17.21 12.79 20.62
N LEU A 11 17.08 11.71 19.85
CA LEU A 11 15.81 11.15 19.36
C LEU A 11 15.29 9.99 20.25
N SER A 12 15.97 9.64 21.35
CA SER A 12 15.82 8.34 22.02
C SER A 12 14.62 8.16 22.97
N ALA A 13 13.58 8.98 22.92
CA ALA A 13 12.38 8.79 23.75
C ALA A 13 11.15 9.48 23.15
N CYS A 14 10.57 8.93 22.08
CA CYS A 14 9.27 9.37 21.56
C CYS A 14 8.24 8.24 21.68
N PRO A 15 7.03 8.47 22.22
CA PRO A 15 5.96 7.48 22.18
C PRO A 15 5.53 7.22 20.73
N TRP A 16 5.02 6.02 20.45
CA TRP A 16 4.56 5.64 19.11
C TRP A 16 3.43 6.55 18.61
N PRO A 17 3.41 6.92 17.31
CA PRO A 17 4.50 6.74 16.35
C PRO A 17 5.70 7.63 16.67
N GLU A 18 6.92 7.05 16.65
CA GLU A 18 8.17 7.79 16.88
C GLU A 18 8.36 8.94 15.87
N LEU A 19 7.72 8.82 14.71
CA LEU A 19 7.67 9.83 13.66
C LEU A 19 6.19 10.15 13.38
N PRO A 20 5.56 11.04 14.18
CA PRO A 20 4.16 11.36 14.00
C PRO A 20 3.93 12.01 12.64
N PRO A 21 2.82 11.68 11.95
CA PRO A 21 2.37 12.43 10.79
C PRO A 21 2.24 13.93 11.11
N GLY A 22 2.34 14.78 10.09
CA GLY A 22 2.06 16.20 10.24
C GLY A 22 0.59 16.48 10.61
N PRO A 23 0.24 17.74 10.93
CA PRO A 23 -1.09 18.11 11.43
C PRO A 23 -2.25 17.82 10.46
N LEU A 24 -1.99 17.64 9.17
CA LEU A 24 -2.99 17.30 8.14
C LEU A 24 -2.78 15.86 7.60
N GLY A 25 -2.18 14.98 8.41
CA GLY A 25 -1.74 13.66 8.01
C GLY A 25 -0.62 13.54 6.94
N PRO A 26 0.11 14.61 6.48
CA PRO A 26 1.23 14.40 5.55
C PRO A 26 2.37 13.65 6.25
N PRO A 27 3.37 13.17 5.48
CA PRO A 27 4.55 12.54 6.04
C PRO A 27 5.24 13.37 7.13
N SER A 28 5.90 12.68 8.06
CA SER A 28 6.45 13.32 9.26
C SER A 28 7.46 14.43 8.90
N PRO A 29 7.35 15.64 9.47
CA PRO A 29 8.35 16.70 9.30
C PRO A 29 9.76 16.26 9.73
N ALA A 30 9.86 15.24 10.59
CA ALA A 30 11.11 14.68 11.06
C ALA A 30 11.92 13.95 9.98
N PHE A 31 11.33 13.63 8.82
CA PHE A 31 12.06 12.98 7.73
C PHE A 31 13.22 13.83 7.24
N ALA A 32 13.02 15.14 7.00
CA ALA A 32 14.07 16.03 6.52
C ALA A 32 15.29 16.06 7.45
N ALA A 33 15.06 16.16 8.77
CA ALA A 33 16.13 16.09 9.76
C ALA A 33 16.85 14.74 9.73
N ARG A 34 16.10 13.64 9.56
CA ARG A 34 16.65 12.30 9.46
C ARG A 34 17.52 12.11 8.22
N HIS A 35 17.12 12.62 7.05
CA HIS A 35 17.95 12.59 5.84
C HIS A 35 19.27 13.35 6.01
N ALA A 36 19.22 14.52 6.66
CA ALA A 36 20.36 15.40 6.83
C ALA A 36 21.36 14.91 7.89
N GLU A 37 20.86 14.44 9.04
CA GLU A 37 21.69 14.23 10.23
C GLU A 37 21.84 12.75 10.62
N ALA A 38 20.84 11.92 10.31
CA ALA A 38 20.74 10.58 10.89
C ALA A 38 20.09 9.54 9.94
N PRO A 39 20.58 9.39 8.68
CA PRO A 39 19.90 8.62 7.62
C PRO A 39 19.87 7.11 7.87
N PHE A 40 20.60 6.65 8.90
CA PHE A 40 20.67 5.24 9.29
C PHE A 40 20.47 5.02 10.79
N ALA A 41 20.01 6.06 11.52
CA ALA A 41 19.65 5.90 12.91
C ALA A 41 18.57 4.82 13.09
N PRO A 42 18.52 4.17 14.26
CA PRO A 42 17.42 3.27 14.58
C PRO A 42 16.10 4.01 14.79
N LEU A 43 15.00 3.29 14.71
CA LEU A 43 13.67 3.70 15.18
C LEU A 43 12.98 2.52 15.85
N THR A 44 11.95 2.83 16.63
CA THR A 44 11.09 1.89 17.33
C THR A 44 9.83 1.66 16.52
N LEU A 45 9.59 0.40 16.15
CA LEU A 45 8.40 -0.06 15.43
C LEU A 45 7.18 -0.14 16.36
N PRO A 46 5.94 -0.24 15.85
CA PRO A 46 4.75 -0.38 16.69
C PRO A 46 4.79 -1.63 17.61
N SER A 47 5.51 -2.68 17.19
CA SER A 47 5.81 -3.86 17.99
C SER A 47 6.59 -3.55 19.28
N GLY A 48 7.38 -2.47 19.29
CA GLY A 48 8.39 -2.15 20.28
C GLY A 48 9.82 -2.53 19.86
N ASP A 49 9.98 -3.22 18.72
CA ASP A 49 11.30 -3.59 18.20
C ASP A 49 12.05 -2.37 17.67
N ARG A 50 13.35 -2.28 17.95
CA ARG A 50 14.19 -1.17 17.52
C ARG A 50 15.17 -1.60 16.44
N LEU A 51 15.08 -1.00 15.26
CA LEU A 51 15.86 -1.37 14.07
C LEU A 51 16.43 -0.16 13.35
N ARG A 52 17.56 -0.34 12.66
CA ARG A 52 18.09 0.68 11.74
C ARG A 52 17.10 0.92 10.60
N ALA A 53 16.79 2.19 10.38
CA ALA A 53 15.89 2.61 9.32
C ALA A 53 16.68 3.14 8.13
N VAL A 54 16.39 2.61 6.94
CA VAL A 54 16.89 3.11 5.67
C VAL A 54 15.90 4.13 5.14
N VAL A 55 16.31 5.40 5.10
CA VAL A 55 15.46 6.52 4.65
C VAL A 55 15.90 7.13 3.32
N ARG A 56 17.10 6.82 2.85
CA ARG A 56 17.61 7.30 1.55
C ARG A 56 17.04 6.46 0.41
N HIS A 57 16.66 7.13 -0.67
CA HIS A 57 16.00 6.51 -1.82
C HIS A 57 16.88 5.46 -2.48
N GLU A 58 18.14 5.81 -2.79
CA GLU A 58 19.06 4.90 -3.47
C GLU A 58 19.37 3.65 -2.64
N ASP A 59 19.58 3.80 -1.32
CA ASP A 59 19.82 2.67 -0.41
C ASP A 59 18.60 1.76 -0.32
N ALA A 60 17.39 2.32 -0.17
CA ALA A 60 16.16 1.54 -0.13
C ALA A 60 15.95 0.76 -1.45
N ARG A 61 16.22 1.41 -2.59
CA ARG A 61 16.14 0.79 -3.91
C ARG A 61 17.17 -0.34 -4.06
N LEU A 62 18.41 -0.11 -3.64
CA LEU A 62 19.48 -1.10 -3.66
C LEU A 62 19.09 -2.33 -2.84
N VAL A 63 18.70 -2.13 -1.58
CA VAL A 63 18.31 -3.24 -0.68
C VAL A 63 17.15 -4.04 -1.28
N MET A 64 16.10 -3.38 -1.78
CA MET A 64 14.95 -4.10 -2.35
C MET A 64 15.28 -4.94 -3.60
N ALA A 65 16.33 -4.59 -4.35
CA ALA A 65 16.81 -5.35 -5.49
C ALA A 65 17.91 -6.38 -5.15
N HIS A 66 18.50 -6.29 -3.96
CA HIS A 66 19.65 -7.09 -3.58
C HIS A 66 19.25 -8.54 -3.27
N SER A 67 19.95 -9.53 -3.84
CA SER A 67 19.64 -10.95 -3.62
C SER A 67 19.84 -11.40 -2.18
N ALA A 68 20.72 -10.72 -1.44
CA ALA A 68 20.94 -11.00 -0.02
C ALA A 68 19.86 -10.42 0.91
N ALA A 69 18.97 -9.54 0.41
CA ALA A 69 17.93 -8.91 1.22
C ALA A 69 16.66 -9.78 1.25
N SER A 70 16.66 -10.72 2.18
CA SER A 70 15.60 -11.71 2.36
C SER A 70 14.30 -11.08 2.90
N ARG A 71 13.17 -11.57 2.40
CA ARG A 71 11.82 -11.34 2.96
C ARG A 71 11.45 -12.35 4.04
N ASP A 72 12.24 -13.42 4.19
CA ASP A 72 11.99 -14.48 5.17
C ASP A 72 12.48 -14.06 6.56
N LEU A 73 11.51 -13.74 7.43
CA LEU A 73 11.71 -13.37 8.82
C LEU A 73 11.43 -14.54 9.79
N ARG A 74 11.42 -15.80 9.32
CA ARG A 74 11.14 -16.98 10.15
C ARG A 74 12.34 -17.45 10.95
N TYR A 75 12.92 -16.55 11.75
CA TYR A 75 13.99 -16.89 12.69
C TYR A 75 13.63 -16.46 14.12
N PRO A 76 14.14 -17.17 15.15
CA PRO A 76 13.88 -16.80 16.53
C PRO A 76 14.30 -15.36 16.84
N GLY A 77 13.38 -14.57 17.39
CA GLY A 77 13.64 -13.16 17.71
C GLY A 77 13.67 -12.22 16.52
N ALA A 78 13.14 -12.62 15.37
CA ALA A 78 12.94 -11.70 14.25
C ALA A 78 12.08 -10.51 14.67
N PRO A 79 12.45 -9.28 14.26
CA PRO A 79 11.66 -8.12 14.59
C PRO A 79 10.35 -8.13 13.83
N ARG A 80 9.35 -7.47 14.39
CA ARG A 80 8.00 -7.37 13.85
C ARG A 80 7.64 -5.92 13.60
N ILE A 81 6.77 -5.66 12.63
CA ILE A 81 6.15 -4.34 12.50
C ILE A 81 5.11 -4.14 13.59
N SER A 82 4.16 -5.06 13.76
CA SER A 82 3.07 -4.96 14.74
C SER A 82 3.17 -6.02 15.84
N LYS A 83 2.49 -5.79 16.97
CA LYS A 83 2.32 -6.83 18.00
C LYS A 83 1.34 -7.89 17.52
N GLY A 84 1.56 -9.14 17.94
CA GLY A 84 0.66 -10.26 17.64
C GLY A 84 0.88 -10.88 16.25
N LEU A 85 -0.11 -11.66 15.81
CA LEU A 85 -0.15 -12.28 14.49
C LEU A 85 -0.34 -11.22 13.40
N SER A 86 0.48 -11.32 12.37
CA SER A 86 0.47 -10.44 11.21
C SER A 86 0.63 -11.24 9.91
N LEU A 87 0.45 -10.58 8.77
CA LEU A 87 0.73 -11.19 7.47
C LEU A 87 2.20 -11.64 7.34
N GLU A 88 3.13 -11.06 8.10
CA GLU A 88 4.55 -11.43 8.09
C GLU A 88 4.79 -12.83 8.70
N ASP A 89 3.81 -13.36 9.46
CA ASP A 89 3.89 -14.68 10.09
C ASP A 89 3.45 -15.82 9.17
N ASP A 90 2.82 -15.52 8.03
CA ASP A 90 2.36 -16.55 7.09
C ASP A 90 3.52 -17.01 6.18
N PRO A 91 4.02 -18.25 6.36
CA PRO A 91 5.11 -18.78 5.54
C PRO A 91 4.66 -19.10 4.10
N THR A 92 3.35 -19.16 3.85
CA THR A 92 2.76 -19.46 2.54
C THR A 92 2.44 -18.21 1.74
N ALA A 93 2.52 -17.03 2.37
CA ALA A 93 2.34 -15.76 1.68
C ALA A 93 3.52 -15.47 0.75
N ILE A 94 3.22 -15.25 -0.53
CA ILE A 94 4.21 -14.88 -1.57
C ILE A 94 5.06 -13.64 -1.19
N LEU A 95 4.52 -12.76 -0.34
CA LEU A 95 5.18 -11.55 0.14
C LEU A 95 6.33 -11.84 1.12
N ASN A 96 6.41 -13.04 1.71
CA ASN A 96 7.40 -13.42 2.71
C ASN A 96 8.40 -14.48 2.19
N MET A 97 8.38 -14.75 0.88
CA MET A 97 9.23 -15.75 0.24
C MET A 97 10.38 -15.11 -0.51
N ASP A 98 11.50 -15.82 -0.60
CA ASP A 98 12.61 -15.48 -1.51
C ASP A 98 12.57 -16.37 -2.77
N PRO A 99 13.35 -16.06 -3.82
CA PRO A 99 13.61 -17.01 -4.90
C PRO A 99 14.26 -18.31 -4.39
N PRO A 100 13.95 -19.48 -4.99
CA PRO A 100 13.16 -19.67 -6.21
C PRO A 100 11.63 -19.77 -6.02
N GLU A 101 11.14 -20.04 -4.80
CA GLU A 101 9.71 -20.26 -4.53
C GLU A 101 8.87 -19.04 -4.90
N HIS A 102 9.30 -17.85 -4.46
CA HIS A 102 8.69 -16.58 -4.84
C HIS A 102 8.61 -16.44 -6.37
N THR A 103 9.69 -16.78 -7.08
CA THR A 103 9.77 -16.62 -8.54
C THR A 103 8.77 -17.54 -9.25
N ARG A 104 8.58 -18.77 -8.76
CA ARG A 104 7.58 -19.71 -9.29
C ARG A 104 6.17 -19.14 -9.15
N LEU A 105 5.76 -18.74 -7.94
CA LEU A 105 4.42 -18.21 -7.69
C LEU A 105 4.19 -16.90 -8.46
N ARG A 106 5.18 -16.02 -8.46
CA ARG A 106 5.11 -14.74 -9.16
C ARG A 106 4.90 -14.91 -10.66
N ARG A 107 5.55 -15.91 -11.27
CA ARG A 107 5.41 -16.20 -12.71
C ARG A 107 4.00 -16.66 -13.09
N ILE A 108 3.29 -17.35 -12.18
CA ILE A 108 1.91 -17.78 -12.41
C ILE A 108 0.99 -16.56 -12.50
N LEU A 109 1.17 -15.59 -11.59
CA LEU A 109 0.30 -14.41 -11.48
C LEU A 109 0.63 -13.29 -12.49
N SER A 110 1.89 -13.17 -12.89
CA SER A 110 2.36 -11.98 -13.64
C SER A 110 1.64 -11.77 -14.97
N GLY A 111 1.10 -12.83 -15.58
CA GLY A 111 0.33 -12.74 -16.84
C GLY A 111 -0.92 -11.87 -16.72
N THR A 112 -1.66 -12.00 -15.61
CA THR A 112 -2.91 -11.27 -15.36
C THR A 112 -2.68 -9.78 -15.13
N PHE A 113 -1.55 -9.42 -14.53
CA PHE A 113 -1.25 -8.03 -14.14
C PHE A 113 -0.33 -7.29 -15.12
N THR A 114 -0.15 -7.82 -16.34
CA THR A 114 0.59 -7.10 -17.39
C THR A 114 -0.13 -5.81 -17.78
N PRO A 115 0.58 -4.77 -18.26
CA PRO A 115 -0.06 -3.51 -18.68
C PRO A 115 -1.18 -3.73 -19.70
N ARG A 116 -0.99 -4.66 -20.65
CA ARG A 116 -1.99 -4.98 -21.68
C ARG A 116 -3.26 -5.59 -21.09
N GLN A 117 -3.13 -6.53 -20.16
CA GLN A 117 -4.29 -7.18 -19.54
C GLN A 117 -5.03 -6.24 -18.60
N VAL A 118 -4.30 -5.45 -17.82
CA VAL A 118 -4.92 -4.46 -16.94
C VAL A 118 -5.68 -3.39 -17.74
N GLU A 119 -5.16 -2.97 -18.89
CA GLU A 119 -5.82 -1.93 -19.69
C GLU A 119 -7.21 -2.35 -20.20
N THR A 120 -7.49 -3.66 -20.34
CA THR A 120 -8.83 -4.14 -20.71
C THR A 120 -9.86 -3.90 -19.60
N TRP A 121 -9.41 -3.71 -18.36
CA TRP A 121 -10.28 -3.39 -17.21
C TRP A 121 -10.64 -1.90 -17.13
N ARG A 122 -9.86 -1.00 -17.76
CA ARG A 122 -10.09 0.45 -17.65
C ARG A 122 -11.54 0.88 -17.95
N PRO A 123 -12.22 0.39 -19.00
CA PRO A 123 -13.61 0.77 -19.24
C PRO A 123 -14.54 0.42 -18.08
N ARG A 124 -14.37 -0.77 -17.49
CA ARG A 124 -15.18 -1.23 -16.35
C ARG A 124 -14.89 -0.43 -15.09
N VAL A 125 -13.61 -0.17 -14.82
CA VAL A 125 -13.18 0.68 -13.68
C VAL A 125 -13.74 2.10 -13.83
N ALA A 126 -13.73 2.67 -15.04
CA ALA A 126 -14.28 3.99 -15.31
C ALA A 126 -15.80 4.06 -15.11
N GLU A 127 -16.53 2.99 -15.49
CA GLU A 127 -17.97 2.86 -15.22
C GLU A 127 -18.26 2.85 -13.72
N ILE A 128 -17.59 1.98 -12.96
CA ILE A 128 -17.74 1.89 -11.49
C ILE A 128 -17.42 3.24 -10.83
N ALA A 129 -16.29 3.86 -11.20
CA ALA A 129 -15.89 5.16 -10.67
C ALA A 129 -16.92 6.25 -11.00
N GLY A 130 -17.47 6.25 -12.23
CA GLY A 130 -18.50 7.20 -12.65
C GLY A 130 -19.80 7.05 -11.86
N GLU A 131 -20.27 5.82 -11.64
CA GLU A 131 -21.47 5.52 -10.86
C GLU A 131 -21.33 5.96 -9.40
N LEU A 132 -20.20 5.63 -8.76
CA LEU A 132 -19.92 6.02 -7.38
C LEU A 132 -19.79 7.55 -7.26
N ALA A 133 -19.09 8.22 -8.20
CA ALA A 133 -18.97 9.67 -8.19
C ALA A 133 -20.33 10.36 -8.39
N ALA A 134 -21.23 9.79 -9.20
CA ALA A 134 -22.58 10.31 -9.38
C ALA A 134 -23.41 10.23 -8.08
N GLY A 135 -23.20 9.20 -7.26
CA GLY A 135 -23.83 9.07 -5.93
C GLY A 135 -23.47 10.22 -4.98
N LEU A 136 -22.26 10.78 -5.10
CA LEU A 136 -21.80 11.91 -4.29
C LEU A 136 -22.31 13.28 -4.77
N ALA A 137 -22.86 13.39 -5.98
CA ALA A 137 -23.30 14.66 -6.57
C ALA A 137 -24.54 15.28 -5.87
N GLY A 138 -25.20 14.52 -4.99
CA GLY A 138 -26.46 14.90 -4.34
C GLY A 138 -26.34 15.69 -3.04
N GLY A 139 -25.14 15.89 -2.48
CA GLY A 139 -24.98 16.64 -1.23
C GLY A 139 -23.75 16.23 -0.40
N ALA A 140 -23.91 16.26 0.93
CA ALA A 140 -22.87 15.80 1.85
C ALA A 140 -22.81 14.27 1.87
N GLY A 141 -21.60 13.72 1.88
CA GLY A 141 -21.33 12.28 1.95
C GLY A 141 -19.98 11.99 2.60
N ASP A 142 -19.67 10.71 2.79
CA ASP A 142 -18.37 10.26 3.26
C ASP A 142 -17.62 9.62 2.09
N LEU A 143 -16.57 10.30 1.60
CA LEU A 143 -15.81 9.82 0.45
C LEU A 143 -15.14 8.45 0.73
N VAL A 144 -14.81 8.13 1.99
CA VAL A 144 -14.23 6.82 2.32
C VAL A 144 -15.25 5.72 2.03
N GLU A 145 -16.46 5.85 2.58
CA GLU A 145 -17.52 4.85 2.53
C GLU A 145 -18.23 4.78 1.19
N ASP A 146 -18.48 5.95 0.59
CA ASP A 146 -19.37 6.08 -0.57
C ASP A 146 -18.62 5.96 -1.90
N PHE A 147 -17.28 6.04 -1.90
CA PHE A 147 -16.48 6.06 -3.13
C PHE A 147 -15.15 5.31 -3.04
N ALA A 148 -14.28 5.69 -2.11
CA ALA A 148 -12.90 5.22 -2.07
C ALA A 148 -12.80 3.73 -1.72
N PHE A 149 -13.65 3.24 -0.82
CA PHE A 149 -13.71 1.84 -0.45
C PHE A 149 -14.47 0.97 -1.47
N PRO A 150 -15.69 1.35 -1.93
CA PRO A 150 -16.44 0.53 -2.88
C PRO A 150 -15.73 0.28 -4.21
N LEU A 151 -15.02 1.29 -4.76
CA LEU A 151 -14.38 1.20 -6.07
C LEU A 151 -13.42 0.00 -6.17
N PRO A 152 -12.33 -0.08 -5.37
CA PRO A 152 -11.41 -1.21 -5.45
C PRO A 152 -12.05 -2.52 -4.99
N SER A 153 -13.09 -2.46 -4.14
CA SER A 153 -13.82 -3.66 -3.69
C SER A 153 -14.55 -4.34 -4.83
N LEU A 154 -15.28 -3.55 -5.62
CA LEU A 154 -15.99 -4.02 -6.80
C LEU A 154 -15.02 -4.55 -7.85
N VAL A 155 -13.93 -3.82 -8.12
CA VAL A 155 -12.92 -4.21 -9.10
C VAL A 155 -12.25 -5.54 -8.72
N ILE A 156 -11.79 -5.69 -7.47
CA ILE A 156 -11.13 -6.95 -7.06
C ILE A 156 -12.12 -8.11 -7.00
N CYS A 157 -13.38 -7.88 -6.59
CA CYS A 157 -14.38 -8.94 -6.58
C CYS A 157 -14.66 -9.45 -8.00
N GLU A 158 -14.88 -8.56 -8.97
CA GLU A 158 -15.10 -8.93 -10.36
C GLU A 158 -13.88 -9.63 -10.97
N LEU A 159 -12.66 -9.13 -10.70
CA LEU A 159 -11.42 -9.75 -11.19
C LEU A 159 -11.22 -11.17 -10.66
N MET A 160 -11.67 -11.42 -9.42
CA MET A 160 -11.52 -12.70 -8.73
C MET A 160 -12.72 -13.63 -8.90
N GLY A 161 -13.77 -13.27 -9.65
CA GLY A 161 -14.97 -14.11 -9.78
C GLY A 161 -15.83 -14.18 -8.50
N VAL A 162 -15.67 -13.20 -7.62
CA VAL A 162 -16.30 -13.19 -6.30
C VAL A 162 -17.65 -12.49 -6.35
N PRO A 163 -18.72 -13.07 -5.77
CA PRO A 163 -20.02 -12.44 -5.75
C PRO A 163 -20.03 -11.11 -4.96
N ALA A 164 -20.57 -10.05 -5.57
CA ALA A 164 -20.58 -8.71 -4.97
C ALA A 164 -21.29 -8.65 -3.60
N GLN A 165 -22.27 -9.53 -3.34
CA GLN A 165 -22.96 -9.59 -2.05
C GLN A 165 -22.06 -9.98 -0.86
N ASP A 166 -20.88 -10.55 -1.12
CA ASP A 166 -19.94 -10.96 -0.08
C ASP A 166 -18.95 -9.84 0.32
N GLN A 167 -18.99 -8.68 -0.35
CA GLN A 167 -18.15 -7.51 -0.03
C GLN A 167 -18.14 -7.10 1.46
N PRO A 168 -19.29 -7.07 2.18
CA PRO A 168 -19.28 -6.72 3.60
C PRO A 168 -18.46 -7.69 4.47
N ARG A 169 -18.30 -8.94 4.04
CA ARG A 169 -17.48 -9.93 4.74
C ARG A 169 -15.99 -9.62 4.57
N PHE A 170 -15.55 -9.29 3.34
CA PHE A 170 -14.16 -8.87 3.10
C PHE A 170 -13.80 -7.67 3.95
N ARG A 171 -14.66 -6.66 3.99
CA ARG A 171 -14.44 -5.46 4.81
C ARG A 171 -14.11 -5.80 6.26
N ARG A 172 -14.90 -6.70 6.86
CA ARG A 172 -14.71 -7.13 8.24
C ARG A 172 -13.37 -7.86 8.41
N TRP A 173 -13.05 -8.79 7.51
CA TRP A 173 -11.81 -9.57 7.62
C TRP A 173 -10.57 -8.73 7.34
N THR A 174 -10.55 -7.93 6.27
CA THR A 174 -9.37 -7.13 5.88
C THR A 174 -9.06 -6.05 6.91
N GLY A 175 -10.07 -5.39 7.49
CA GLY A 175 -9.88 -4.38 8.53
C GLY A 175 -9.14 -4.92 9.77
N MET A 176 -9.36 -6.19 10.13
CA MET A 176 -8.68 -6.83 11.26
C MET A 176 -7.19 -7.07 11.02
N PHE A 177 -6.77 -7.29 9.77
CA PHE A 177 -5.36 -7.50 9.42
C PHE A 177 -4.54 -6.21 9.39
N LEU A 178 -5.20 -5.07 9.17
CA LEU A 178 -4.55 -3.78 8.96
C LEU A 178 -4.59 -2.85 10.18
N SER A 179 -5.43 -3.15 11.18
CA SER A 179 -5.35 -2.53 12.50
C SER A 179 -4.08 -2.98 13.25
N THR A 180 -3.44 -2.08 14.00
CA THR A 180 -2.30 -2.39 14.89
C THR A 180 -2.68 -2.46 16.37
N SER A 181 -3.95 -2.23 16.72
CA SER A 181 -4.42 -2.25 18.11
C SER A 181 -5.86 -2.74 18.31
N ASP A 182 -6.72 -2.62 17.30
CA ASP A 182 -8.09 -3.09 17.38
C ASP A 182 -8.11 -4.62 17.27
N GLY A 183 -8.91 -5.25 18.13
CA GLY A 183 -9.07 -6.69 18.18
C GLY A 183 -8.00 -7.41 18.99
N THR A 184 -8.45 -8.41 19.75
CA THR A 184 -7.56 -9.34 20.44
C THR A 184 -6.81 -10.23 19.44
N ALA A 185 -5.74 -10.90 19.89
CA ALA A 185 -5.07 -11.91 19.08
C ALA A 185 -6.05 -13.01 18.60
N ASP A 186 -7.05 -13.33 19.43
CA ASP A 186 -8.09 -14.31 19.10
C ASP A 186 -9.04 -13.79 18.02
N ASP A 187 -9.41 -12.51 18.04
CA ASP A 187 -10.24 -11.90 16.99
C ASP A 187 -9.54 -11.92 15.64
N ARG A 188 -8.23 -11.61 15.62
CA ARG A 188 -7.39 -11.65 14.40
C ARG A 188 -7.27 -13.07 13.86
N MET A 189 -7.01 -14.03 14.74
CA MET A 189 -6.95 -15.44 14.36
C MET A 189 -8.30 -15.93 13.81
N THR A 190 -9.40 -15.54 14.45
CA THR A 190 -10.76 -15.89 14.00
C THR A 190 -11.03 -15.32 12.61
N ALA A 191 -10.76 -14.03 12.39
CA ALA A 191 -10.91 -13.41 11.08
C ALA A 191 -10.04 -14.08 10.00
N ALA A 192 -8.81 -14.48 10.36
CA ALA A 192 -7.94 -15.20 9.45
C ALA A 192 -8.47 -16.59 9.07
N ILE A 193 -8.97 -17.35 10.05
CA ILE A 193 -9.57 -18.66 9.83
C ILE A 193 -10.82 -18.54 8.97
N GLU A 194 -11.72 -17.59 9.29
CA GLU A 194 -12.94 -17.35 8.53
C GLU A 194 -12.62 -16.98 7.07
N PHE A 195 -11.67 -16.06 6.86
CA PHE A 195 -11.32 -15.61 5.52
C PHE A 195 -10.59 -16.68 4.70
N MET A 196 -9.67 -17.45 5.31
CA MET A 196 -9.04 -18.59 4.65
C MET A 196 -10.05 -19.70 4.33
N GLY A 197 -11.02 -19.95 5.20
CA GLY A 197 -12.12 -20.88 4.95
C GLY A 197 -12.95 -20.45 3.74
N TYR A 198 -13.33 -19.18 3.69
CA TYR A 198 -14.07 -18.61 2.56
C TYR A 198 -13.27 -18.64 1.25
N ALA A 199 -11.96 -18.35 1.29
CA ALA A 199 -11.10 -18.50 0.11
C ALA A 199 -11.09 -19.96 -0.41
N GLY A 200 -11.15 -20.95 0.50
CA GLY A 200 -11.31 -22.36 0.13
C GLY A 200 -12.68 -22.66 -0.50
N GLU A 201 -13.76 -22.07 0.03
CA GLU A 201 -15.10 -22.19 -0.55
C GLU A 201 -15.17 -21.60 -1.97
N LEU A 202 -14.53 -20.45 -2.21
CA LEU A 202 -14.42 -19.85 -3.54
C LEU A 202 -13.69 -20.77 -4.51
N VAL A 203 -12.54 -21.32 -4.10
CA VAL A 203 -11.76 -22.26 -4.93
C VAL A 203 -12.60 -23.49 -5.29
N ALA A 204 -13.34 -24.06 -4.33
CA ALA A 204 -14.23 -25.19 -4.58
C ALA A 204 -15.36 -24.82 -5.56
N ALA A 205 -15.98 -23.66 -5.39
CA ALA A 205 -17.05 -23.18 -6.26
C ALA A 205 -16.59 -22.99 -7.71
N HIS A 206 -15.40 -22.40 -7.92
CA HIS A 206 -14.83 -22.21 -9.28
C HIS A 206 -14.39 -23.53 -9.90
N ARG A 207 -13.97 -24.53 -9.12
CA ARG A 207 -13.74 -25.88 -9.64
C ARG A 207 -15.02 -26.55 -10.15
N GLU A 208 -16.12 -26.37 -9.44
CA GLU A 208 -17.42 -26.95 -9.81
C GLU A 208 -18.06 -26.22 -10.99
N ASN A 209 -17.93 -24.89 -11.03
CA ASN A 209 -18.49 -24.04 -12.09
C ASN A 209 -17.44 -23.01 -12.56
N PRO A 210 -16.51 -23.43 -13.44
CA PRO A 210 -15.45 -22.54 -13.92
C PRO A 210 -15.99 -21.35 -14.70
N GLY A 211 -15.41 -20.17 -14.47
CA GLY A 211 -15.66 -18.94 -15.19
C GLY A 211 -14.50 -18.59 -16.13
N ASP A 212 -14.16 -17.30 -16.16
CA ASP A 212 -12.99 -16.75 -16.85
C ASP A 212 -12.33 -15.66 -15.99
N ASP A 213 -12.13 -15.97 -14.71
CA ASP A 213 -11.57 -15.05 -13.71
C ASP A 213 -10.23 -15.52 -13.14
N LEU A 214 -9.63 -14.71 -12.25
CA LEU A 214 -8.32 -15.00 -11.70
C LEU A 214 -8.31 -16.24 -10.79
N ILE A 215 -9.43 -16.61 -10.15
CA ILE A 215 -9.49 -17.85 -9.38
C ILE A 215 -9.41 -19.04 -10.33
N ASP A 216 -10.10 -19.01 -11.47
CA ASP A 216 -10.00 -20.06 -12.49
C ASP A 216 -8.57 -20.23 -13.02
N VAL A 217 -7.87 -19.13 -13.28
CA VAL A 217 -6.45 -19.16 -13.71
C VAL A 217 -5.57 -19.87 -12.67
N LEU A 218 -5.82 -19.61 -11.38
CA LEU A 218 -5.08 -20.23 -10.29
C LEU A 218 -5.45 -21.71 -10.10
N VAL A 219 -6.74 -22.04 -10.19
CA VAL A 219 -7.24 -23.43 -10.19
C VAL A 219 -6.60 -24.22 -11.32
N GLN A 220 -6.58 -23.69 -12.55
CA GLN A 220 -5.91 -24.33 -13.69
C GLN A 220 -4.40 -24.51 -13.46
N ALA A 221 -3.73 -23.50 -12.90
CA ALA A 221 -2.31 -23.60 -12.59
C ALA A 221 -2.01 -24.70 -11.57
N ARG A 222 -2.95 -24.98 -10.66
CA ARG A 222 -2.88 -26.12 -9.74
C ARG A 222 -3.23 -27.44 -10.42
N ASP A 223 -4.47 -27.59 -10.86
CA ASP A 223 -5.09 -28.87 -11.14
C ASP A 223 -4.62 -29.47 -12.48
N ALA A 224 -4.24 -28.61 -13.44
CA ALA A 224 -3.68 -29.05 -14.73
C ALA A 224 -2.17 -28.88 -14.83
N GLY A 225 -1.59 -27.94 -14.08
CA GLY A 225 -0.16 -27.62 -14.14
C GLY A 225 0.70 -28.27 -13.06
N ASP A 226 0.11 -28.73 -11.95
CA ASP A 226 0.79 -29.11 -10.70
C ASP A 226 1.83 -28.07 -10.24
N ARG A 227 1.54 -26.78 -10.51
CA ARG A 227 2.46 -25.67 -10.24
C ARG A 227 2.19 -24.95 -8.93
N LEU A 228 1.12 -25.32 -8.21
CA LEU A 228 0.73 -24.79 -6.91
C LEU A 228 0.50 -25.97 -5.94
N SER A 229 0.48 -25.72 -4.64
CA SER A 229 -0.20 -26.58 -3.67
C SER A 229 -1.58 -26.02 -3.33
N GLU A 230 -2.36 -26.72 -2.50
CA GLU A 230 -3.73 -26.29 -2.17
C GLU A 230 -3.68 -25.09 -1.23
N ALA A 231 -2.76 -25.16 -0.26
CA ALA A 231 -2.48 -24.05 0.63
C ALA A 231 -1.96 -22.82 -0.13
N GLU A 232 -1.12 -23.02 -1.15
CA GLU A 232 -0.64 -21.92 -2.00
C GLU A 232 -1.78 -21.30 -2.82
N LEU A 233 -2.67 -22.11 -3.39
CA LEU A 233 -3.83 -21.63 -4.13
C LEU A 233 -4.74 -20.76 -3.24
N THR A 234 -5.18 -21.29 -2.11
CA THR A 234 -6.05 -20.56 -1.17
C THR A 234 -5.35 -19.33 -0.59
N GLY A 235 -4.06 -19.43 -0.25
CA GLY A 235 -3.26 -18.32 0.25
C GLY A 235 -3.08 -17.20 -0.78
N LEU A 236 -2.95 -17.53 -2.07
CA LEU A 236 -2.93 -16.55 -3.15
C LEU A 236 -4.27 -15.84 -3.30
N VAL A 237 -5.40 -16.56 -3.26
CA VAL A 237 -6.75 -15.96 -3.32
C VAL A 237 -6.94 -14.98 -2.16
N PHE A 238 -6.64 -15.41 -0.94
CA PHE A 238 -6.66 -14.57 0.26
C PHE A 238 -5.78 -13.31 0.10
N GLY A 239 -4.52 -13.49 -0.30
CA GLY A 239 -3.55 -12.41 -0.39
C GLY A 239 -3.87 -11.37 -1.47
N LEU A 240 -4.43 -11.81 -2.61
CA LEU A 240 -4.83 -10.92 -3.70
C LEU A 240 -6.03 -10.03 -3.30
N ILE A 241 -7.04 -10.61 -2.66
CA ILE A 241 -8.21 -9.85 -2.18
C ILE A 241 -7.78 -8.84 -1.12
N LEU A 242 -6.92 -9.25 -0.17
CA LEU A 242 -6.43 -8.36 0.88
C LEU A 242 -5.59 -7.21 0.32
N ALA A 243 -4.66 -7.50 -0.59
CA ALA A 243 -3.72 -6.51 -1.11
C ALA A 243 -4.37 -5.49 -2.06
N GLY A 244 -5.31 -5.93 -2.90
CA GLY A 244 -5.90 -5.11 -3.97
C GLY A 244 -6.91 -4.07 -3.50
N HIS A 245 -7.43 -4.23 -2.29
CA HIS A 245 -8.60 -3.48 -1.85
C HIS A 245 -8.24 -2.28 -0.95
N GLU A 246 -7.68 -2.55 0.25
CA GLU A 246 -7.55 -1.51 1.26
C GLU A 246 -6.44 -0.50 0.95
N THR A 247 -5.34 -0.95 0.34
CA THR A 247 -4.24 -0.04 -0.04
C THR A 247 -4.67 0.98 -1.10
N THR A 248 -5.43 0.53 -2.11
CA THR A 248 -6.00 1.37 -3.16
C THR A 248 -7.03 2.34 -2.59
N ALA A 249 -7.97 1.85 -1.76
CA ALA A 249 -8.98 2.70 -1.11
C ALA A 249 -8.34 3.80 -0.25
N SER A 250 -7.33 3.43 0.54
CA SER A 250 -6.58 4.36 1.38
C SER A 250 -5.92 5.46 0.56
N LEU A 251 -5.34 5.10 -0.58
CA LEU A 251 -4.65 6.04 -1.44
C LEU A 251 -5.63 6.96 -2.19
N ILE A 252 -6.82 6.47 -2.58
CA ILE A 252 -7.89 7.32 -3.10
C ILE A 252 -8.27 8.37 -2.04
N SER A 253 -8.60 7.94 -0.81
CA SER A 253 -8.98 8.85 0.27
C SER A 253 -7.89 9.87 0.61
N ARG A 254 -6.64 9.42 0.72
CA ARG A 254 -5.48 10.30 0.97
C ARG A 254 -5.27 11.28 -0.18
N GLY A 255 -5.33 10.81 -1.42
CA GLY A 255 -5.17 11.64 -2.62
C GLY A 255 -6.25 12.71 -2.74
N VAL A 256 -7.52 12.36 -2.49
CA VAL A 256 -8.61 13.35 -2.47
C VAL A 256 -8.40 14.35 -1.34
N PHE A 257 -8.13 13.92 -0.11
CA PHE A 257 -7.81 14.83 0.99
C PHE A 257 -6.65 15.78 0.61
N ARG A 258 -5.60 15.25 -0.03
CA ARG A 258 -4.43 16.04 -0.43
C ARG A 258 -4.77 17.07 -1.49
N LEU A 259 -5.53 16.70 -2.52
CA LEU A 259 -6.02 17.61 -3.55
C LEU A 259 -6.93 18.69 -2.95
N LEU A 260 -7.86 18.34 -2.07
CA LEU A 260 -8.80 19.29 -1.46
C LEU A 260 -8.13 20.24 -0.46
N THR A 261 -6.97 19.86 0.10
CA THR A 261 -6.12 20.74 0.91
C THR A 261 -5.12 21.56 0.10
N HIS A 262 -5.05 21.34 -1.23
CA HIS A 262 -4.27 22.11 -2.20
C HIS A 262 -5.20 22.58 -3.34
N PRO A 263 -6.10 23.54 -3.06
CA PRO A 263 -7.21 23.88 -3.96
C PRO A 263 -6.76 24.38 -5.34
N ASP A 264 -5.56 24.96 -5.45
CA ASP A 264 -4.93 25.32 -6.73
C ASP A 264 -4.64 24.10 -7.61
N GLN A 265 -4.21 22.99 -7.00
CA GLN A 265 -3.94 21.74 -7.72
C GLN A 265 -5.22 20.99 -8.06
N TRP A 266 -6.24 21.03 -7.18
CA TRP A 266 -7.56 20.53 -7.54
C TRP A 266 -8.18 21.32 -8.71
N ALA A 267 -8.06 22.65 -8.69
CA ALA A 267 -8.50 23.51 -9.80
C ALA A 267 -7.75 23.22 -11.11
N ALA A 268 -6.44 22.98 -11.05
CA ALA A 268 -5.66 22.58 -12.22
C ALA A 268 -6.09 21.20 -12.75
N LEU A 269 -6.30 20.21 -11.88
CA LEU A 269 -6.71 18.85 -12.26
C LEU A 269 -8.12 18.82 -12.88
N THR A 270 -9.03 19.63 -12.35
CA THR A 270 -10.41 19.76 -12.88
C THR A 270 -10.44 20.53 -14.20
N ALA A 271 -9.58 21.54 -14.37
CA ALA A 271 -9.44 22.27 -15.63
C ALA A 271 -8.78 21.42 -16.74
N ASP A 272 -7.85 20.54 -16.38
CA ASP A 272 -7.18 19.62 -17.30
C ASP A 272 -7.05 18.19 -16.72
N PRO A 273 -8.07 17.33 -16.93
CA PRO A 273 -8.02 15.92 -16.52
C PRO A 273 -6.91 15.09 -17.19
N ALA A 274 -6.22 15.62 -18.22
CA ALA A 274 -5.04 14.96 -18.77
C ALA A 274 -3.85 14.94 -17.78
N LEU A 275 -3.89 15.75 -16.71
CA LEU A 275 -2.92 15.73 -15.63
C LEU A 275 -3.05 14.51 -14.70
N VAL A 276 -4.18 13.80 -14.72
CA VAL A 276 -4.46 12.71 -13.77
C VAL A 276 -3.35 11.64 -13.68
N PRO A 277 -2.79 11.11 -14.79
CA PRO A 277 -1.68 10.14 -14.67
C PRO A 277 -0.48 10.67 -13.87
N ARG A 278 -0.17 11.96 -13.99
CA ARG A 278 0.94 12.60 -13.28
C ARG A 278 0.59 12.87 -11.82
N ALA A 279 -0.63 13.35 -11.58
CA ALA A 279 -1.17 13.53 -10.25
C ALA A 279 -1.15 12.23 -9.44
N VAL A 280 -1.47 11.10 -10.07
CA VAL A 280 -1.42 9.77 -9.44
C VAL A 280 -0.01 9.40 -8.98
N GLU A 281 1.02 9.60 -9.80
CA GLU A 281 2.40 9.33 -9.38
C GLU A 281 2.86 10.29 -8.26
N GLU A 282 2.40 11.55 -8.26
CA GLU A 282 2.68 12.48 -7.15
C GLU A 282 1.97 12.08 -5.87
N ILE A 283 0.69 11.69 -5.92
CA ILE A 283 -0.06 11.19 -4.77
C ILE A 283 0.61 9.93 -4.22
N LEU A 284 1.03 9.01 -5.11
CA LEU A 284 1.79 7.83 -4.71
C LEU A 284 3.11 8.21 -4.03
N ARG A 285 3.87 9.15 -4.57
CA ARG A 285 5.14 9.60 -3.95
C ARG A 285 4.89 10.23 -2.58
N TYR A 286 4.01 11.23 -2.53
CA TYR A 286 3.79 12.08 -1.38
C TYR A 286 3.06 11.36 -0.24
N ASP A 287 2.02 10.60 -0.58
CA ASP A 287 1.07 10.00 0.35
C ASP A 287 0.93 8.48 0.16
N GLY A 288 1.88 7.84 -0.54
CA GLY A 288 1.88 6.41 -0.87
C GLY A 288 1.42 5.52 0.28
N PRO A 289 0.77 4.38 -0.02
CA PRO A 289 -0.51 3.88 0.53
C PRO A 289 -0.60 3.70 2.06
N GLY A 290 -0.17 4.69 2.83
CA GLY A 290 -0.16 4.78 4.30
C GLY A 290 0.80 3.85 5.05
N GLY A 291 1.47 2.90 4.38
CA GLY A 291 2.40 1.96 5.04
C GLY A 291 3.73 2.60 5.44
N TYR A 292 4.19 2.36 6.67
CA TYR A 292 5.42 2.95 7.21
C TYR A 292 6.70 2.46 6.51
N GLY A 293 6.71 1.24 5.95
CA GLY A 293 7.90 0.65 5.35
C GLY A 293 7.87 -0.87 5.25
N VAL A 294 9.01 -1.47 4.90
CA VAL A 294 9.15 -2.93 4.77
C VAL A 294 10.41 -3.45 5.46
N LEU A 295 10.32 -4.60 6.11
CA LEU A 295 11.47 -5.28 6.71
C LEU A 295 12.26 -6.07 5.65
N ARG A 296 13.58 -6.17 5.88
CA ARG A 296 14.48 -7.11 5.20
C ARG A 296 15.47 -7.67 6.20
N ARG A 297 15.79 -8.95 6.06
CA ARG A 297 16.93 -9.58 6.72
C ARG A 297 18.08 -9.69 5.73
N MET A 298 19.24 -9.16 6.07
CA MET A 298 20.43 -9.30 5.23
C MET A 298 21.06 -10.67 5.48
N THR A 299 21.21 -11.49 4.45
CA THR A 299 21.84 -12.81 4.54
C THR A 299 23.35 -12.75 4.36
N GLU A 300 23.84 -11.63 3.80
CA GLU A 300 25.24 -11.29 3.63
C GLU A 300 25.46 -9.84 4.04
N ALA A 301 26.70 -9.46 4.32
CA ALA A 301 27.00 -8.07 4.64
C ALA A 301 26.88 -7.18 3.40
N VAL A 302 26.27 -6.00 3.55
CA VAL A 302 26.04 -5.03 2.47
C VAL A 302 26.43 -3.63 2.92
N GLU A 303 27.18 -2.93 2.07
CA GLU A 303 27.54 -1.52 2.27
C GLU A 303 26.40 -0.63 1.73
N LEU A 304 25.86 0.23 2.59
CA LEU A 304 24.90 1.28 2.23
C LEU A 304 25.56 2.65 2.44
N SER A 305 24.97 3.70 1.87
CA SER A 305 25.52 5.06 2.00
C SER A 305 25.58 5.57 3.45
N GLY A 306 24.74 5.01 4.33
CA GLY A 306 24.71 5.29 5.77
C GLY A 306 25.56 4.37 6.65
N GLY A 307 26.19 3.34 6.08
CA GLY A 307 27.04 2.39 6.79
C GLY A 307 26.80 0.94 6.40
N ARG A 308 27.59 0.05 7.01
CA ARG A 308 27.56 -1.39 6.76
C ARG A 308 26.44 -2.09 7.53
N VAL A 309 25.73 -2.98 6.85
CA VAL A 309 24.79 -3.94 7.44
C VAL A 309 25.44 -5.30 7.40
N GLU A 310 25.56 -5.95 8.55
CA GLU A 310 26.15 -7.28 8.67
C GLU A 310 25.15 -8.40 8.34
N ALA A 311 25.69 -9.57 8.00
CA ALA A 311 24.89 -10.76 7.78
C ALA A 311 24.10 -11.14 9.05
N GLY A 312 22.83 -11.47 8.88
CA GLY A 312 21.87 -11.81 9.93
C GLY A 312 21.07 -10.62 10.46
N GLU A 313 21.49 -9.37 10.19
CA GLU A 313 20.80 -8.19 10.69
C GLU A 313 19.53 -7.89 9.89
N ALA A 314 18.47 -7.47 10.60
CA ALA A 314 17.26 -6.95 9.99
C ALA A 314 17.30 -5.42 9.93
N ILE A 315 16.78 -4.87 8.84
CA ILE A 315 16.67 -3.44 8.60
C ILE A 315 15.26 -3.09 8.16
N PHE A 316 14.85 -1.86 8.46
CA PHE A 316 13.54 -1.34 8.09
C PHE A 316 13.67 -0.31 6.96
N LEU A 317 13.06 -0.56 5.81
CA LEU A 317 13.06 0.36 4.68
C LEU A 317 11.87 1.31 4.81
N MET A 318 12.12 2.56 5.18
CA MET A 318 11.08 3.56 5.37
C MET A 318 10.73 4.24 4.06
N LEU A 319 9.86 3.60 3.29
CA LEU A 319 9.51 4.05 1.93
C LEU A 319 8.93 5.47 1.87
N PRO A 320 8.08 5.92 2.82
CA PRO A 320 7.61 7.32 2.83
C PRO A 320 8.75 8.34 2.95
N ALA A 321 9.77 8.05 3.76
CA ALA A 321 10.94 8.92 3.87
C ALA A 321 11.81 8.84 2.61
N ALA A 322 11.99 7.66 2.04
CA ALA A 322 12.70 7.48 0.77
C ALA A 322 12.03 8.24 -0.40
N ASN A 323 10.71 8.33 -0.42
CA ASN A 323 9.95 9.12 -1.39
C ASN A 323 10.02 10.64 -1.17
N LEU A 324 10.60 11.06 -0.05
CA LEU A 324 10.84 12.45 0.31
C LEU A 324 12.34 12.77 0.41
N ASP A 325 13.19 11.93 -0.16
CA ASP A 325 14.63 12.16 -0.18
C ASP A 325 14.97 13.38 -1.08
N PRO A 326 15.54 14.47 -0.51
CA PRO A 326 15.90 15.65 -1.28
C PRO A 326 17.04 15.41 -2.28
N ALA A 327 17.78 14.30 -2.17
CA ALA A 327 18.78 13.91 -3.17
C ALA A 327 18.16 13.46 -4.50
N VAL A 328 16.88 13.06 -4.50
CA VAL A 328 16.15 12.57 -5.67
C VAL A 328 15.04 13.53 -6.10
N PHE A 329 14.29 14.06 -5.13
CA PHE A 329 13.15 14.94 -5.38
C PHE A 329 13.45 16.35 -4.90
N ALA A 330 13.49 17.34 -5.80
CA ALA A 330 13.60 18.74 -5.41
C ALA A 330 12.33 19.20 -4.68
N GLU A 331 12.45 19.98 -3.60
CA GLU A 331 11.33 20.40 -2.74
C GLU A 331 10.40 19.20 -2.41
N PRO A 332 10.93 18.12 -1.77
CA PRO A 332 10.20 16.87 -1.64
C PRO A 332 8.89 17.02 -0.85
N GLU A 333 8.87 17.91 0.14
CA GLU A 333 7.72 18.25 0.99
C GLU A 333 6.63 19.06 0.29
N ARG A 334 6.90 19.60 -0.91
CA ARG A 334 5.89 20.26 -1.72
C ARG A 334 5.11 19.21 -2.50
N PHE A 335 3.79 19.22 -2.34
CA PHE A 335 2.89 18.46 -3.20
C PHE A 335 2.80 19.19 -4.55
N ASP A 336 3.06 18.51 -5.66
CA ASP A 336 2.99 19.08 -7.02
C ASP A 336 2.56 18.02 -8.05
N ILE A 337 1.30 18.06 -8.48
CA ILE A 337 0.73 17.13 -9.48
C ILE A 337 1.40 17.21 -10.85
N THR A 338 2.23 18.23 -11.10
CA THR A 338 2.99 18.39 -12.33
C THR A 338 4.43 17.91 -12.22
N ARG A 339 4.86 17.46 -11.02
CA ARG A 339 6.22 16.97 -10.74
C ARG A 339 6.67 15.94 -11.74
N PHE A 340 5.82 14.97 -12.05
CA PHE A 340 6.11 13.87 -12.96
C PHE A 340 5.81 14.23 -14.42
N GLY A 341 6.83 14.32 -15.27
CA GLY A 341 6.76 14.62 -16.69
C GLY A 341 6.72 13.39 -17.62
N ALA A 342 6.41 13.63 -18.90
CA ALA A 342 6.53 12.59 -19.93
C ALA A 342 8.02 12.36 -20.26
N GLY A 343 8.56 11.20 -19.89
CA GLY A 343 9.94 10.80 -20.21
C GLY A 343 10.95 10.87 -19.06
N GLU A 344 10.49 10.90 -17.82
CA GLU A 344 11.38 10.96 -16.65
C GLU A 344 12.31 9.77 -16.48
N ALA A 345 13.48 10.05 -15.91
CA ALA A 345 14.51 9.07 -15.66
C ALA A 345 14.07 8.05 -14.61
N PRO A 346 14.48 6.77 -14.72
CA PRO A 346 14.20 5.74 -13.71
C PRO A 346 14.67 6.07 -12.28
N GLN A 347 15.55 7.07 -12.15
CA GLN A 347 16.08 7.58 -10.88
C GLN A 347 15.04 8.43 -10.13
N GLN A 348 14.12 9.10 -10.85
CA GLN A 348 13.06 9.91 -10.25
C GLN A 348 11.78 9.11 -9.95
N SER A 349 11.78 7.78 -10.13
CA SER A 349 10.62 6.97 -9.77
C SER A 349 10.47 6.83 -8.26
N HIS A 350 9.28 7.11 -7.73
CA HIS A 350 8.95 6.85 -6.34
C HIS A 350 8.92 5.33 -6.03
N LEU A 351 9.05 4.98 -4.75
CA LEU A 351 9.18 3.61 -4.24
C LEU A 351 7.88 3.09 -3.58
N SER A 352 6.74 3.74 -3.81
CA SER A 352 5.47 3.38 -3.16
C SER A 352 4.94 2.01 -3.56
N PHE A 353 5.37 1.50 -4.73
CA PHE A 353 5.12 0.12 -5.16
C PHE A 353 6.30 -0.82 -4.86
N GLY A 354 7.27 -0.38 -4.07
CA GLY A 354 8.53 -1.07 -3.84
C GLY A 354 9.45 -1.08 -5.06
N HIS A 355 10.46 -1.95 -5.03
CA HIS A 355 11.40 -2.19 -6.12
C HIS A 355 11.90 -3.64 -6.12
N GLY A 356 12.56 -4.08 -7.19
CA GLY A 356 13.17 -5.41 -7.26
C GLY A 356 12.15 -6.54 -7.42
N PRO A 357 12.49 -7.78 -7.01
CA PRO A 357 11.65 -8.96 -7.19
C PRO A 357 10.24 -8.81 -6.61
N HIS A 358 10.11 -8.09 -5.51
CA HIS A 358 8.84 -7.85 -4.81
C HIS A 358 8.15 -6.54 -5.20
N TYR A 359 8.49 -5.94 -6.36
CA TYR A 359 7.70 -4.84 -6.91
C TYR A 359 6.21 -5.19 -6.90
N CYS A 360 5.32 -4.25 -6.60
CA CYS A 360 3.89 -4.53 -6.46
C CYS A 360 3.32 -5.22 -7.69
N LEU A 361 2.67 -6.38 -7.50
CA LEU A 361 2.05 -7.14 -8.58
C LEU A 361 0.90 -6.35 -9.22
N GLY A 362 0.07 -5.72 -8.41
CA GLY A 362 -1.08 -4.93 -8.84
C GLY A 362 -0.75 -3.50 -9.26
N ALA A 363 0.52 -3.10 -9.40
CA ALA A 363 0.90 -1.70 -9.62
C ALA A 363 0.22 -1.07 -10.86
N ASN A 364 0.04 -1.83 -11.93
CA ASN A 364 -0.67 -1.34 -13.12
C ASN A 364 -2.16 -1.16 -12.84
N LEU A 365 -2.80 -2.13 -12.18
CA LEU A 365 -4.23 -2.08 -11.87
C LEU A 365 -4.55 -0.94 -10.91
N ALA A 366 -3.76 -0.81 -9.84
CA ALA A 366 -3.87 0.30 -8.90
C ALA A 366 -3.76 1.66 -9.61
N ARG A 367 -2.82 1.82 -10.57
CA ARG A 367 -2.74 3.04 -11.38
C ARG A 367 -3.99 3.29 -12.21
N VAL A 368 -4.56 2.26 -12.83
CA VAL A 368 -5.83 2.40 -13.57
C VAL A 368 -6.95 2.84 -12.63
N GLU A 369 -7.13 2.16 -11.50
CA GLU A 369 -8.13 2.49 -10.49
C GLU A 369 -8.00 3.92 -9.98
N LEU A 370 -6.80 4.33 -9.57
CA LEU A 370 -6.54 5.69 -9.11
C LEU A 370 -6.82 6.72 -10.20
N GLN A 371 -6.37 6.46 -11.43
CA GLN A 371 -6.59 7.39 -12.54
C GLN A 371 -8.07 7.55 -12.86
N GLU A 372 -8.83 6.46 -12.95
CA GLU A 372 -10.27 6.56 -13.21
C GLU A 372 -11.02 7.16 -12.02
N ALA A 373 -10.61 6.87 -10.79
CA ALA A 373 -11.15 7.49 -9.59
C ALA A 373 -11.01 9.02 -9.62
N PHE A 374 -9.79 9.52 -9.83
CA PHE A 374 -9.56 10.97 -9.87
C PHE A 374 -10.17 11.64 -11.12
N ARG A 375 -10.22 10.96 -12.28
CA ARG A 375 -10.95 11.47 -13.46
C ARG A 375 -12.44 11.59 -13.19
N ALA A 376 -13.07 10.59 -12.58
CA ALA A 376 -14.49 10.59 -12.28
C ALA A 376 -14.84 11.73 -11.32
N LEU A 377 -14.06 11.92 -10.26
CA LEU A 377 -14.25 13.03 -9.32
C LEU A 377 -14.01 14.39 -9.99
N ALA A 378 -12.93 14.56 -10.74
CA ALA A 378 -12.59 15.84 -11.37
C ALA A 378 -13.62 16.29 -12.42
N ASN A 379 -14.14 15.35 -13.23
CA ASN A 379 -15.17 15.63 -14.23
C ASN A 379 -16.58 15.71 -13.63
N GLY A 380 -16.86 14.88 -12.63
CA GLY A 380 -18.18 14.74 -12.01
C GLY A 380 -18.49 15.87 -11.03
N LEU A 381 -17.49 16.23 -10.21
CA LEU A 381 -17.61 17.04 -9.00
C LEU A 381 -16.51 18.12 -8.95
N PRO A 382 -16.40 19.04 -9.93
CA PRO A 382 -15.33 20.04 -9.95
C PRO A 382 -15.33 20.96 -8.71
N GLU A 383 -16.50 21.15 -8.09
CA GLU A 383 -16.68 21.95 -6.86
C GLU A 383 -16.58 21.11 -5.57
N LEU A 384 -16.08 19.87 -5.64
CA LEU A 384 -15.89 19.01 -4.47
C LEU A 384 -15.03 19.73 -3.41
N ARG A 385 -15.46 19.67 -2.16
CA ARG A 385 -14.76 20.26 -1.01
C ARG A 385 -14.98 19.46 0.26
N LEU A 386 -14.10 19.62 1.24
CA LEU A 386 -14.30 19.07 2.58
C LEU A 386 -15.53 19.71 3.23
N ALA A 387 -16.33 18.90 3.91
CA ALA A 387 -17.49 19.35 4.67
C ALA A 387 -17.15 19.73 6.13
N VAL A 388 -15.89 19.52 6.52
CA VAL A 388 -15.33 19.81 7.86
C VAL A 388 -14.01 20.57 7.70
N ASP A 389 -13.51 21.17 8.79
CA ASP A 389 -12.15 21.70 8.81
C ASP A 389 -11.14 20.56 8.53
N PRO A 390 -10.12 20.76 7.68
CA PRO A 390 -9.10 19.75 7.42
C PRO A 390 -8.45 19.15 8.69
N LEU A 391 -8.33 19.93 9.77
CA LEU A 391 -7.77 19.48 11.05
C LEU A 391 -8.73 18.57 11.85
N ASP A 392 -10.02 18.60 11.55
CA ASP A 392 -11.04 17.79 12.21
C ASP A 392 -11.26 16.43 11.52
N VAL A 393 -10.58 16.17 10.39
CA VAL A 393 -10.65 14.87 9.70
C VAL A 393 -10.04 13.79 10.61
N PRO A 394 -10.80 12.75 10.98
CA PRO A 394 -10.28 11.70 11.84
C PRO A 394 -9.35 10.79 11.04
N TRP A 395 -8.15 10.56 11.55
CA TRP A 395 -7.18 9.64 10.97
C TRP A 395 -7.03 8.38 11.82
N THR A 396 -6.69 7.27 11.19
CA THR A 396 -6.35 6.03 11.90
C THR A 396 -5.13 6.26 12.80
N ALA A 397 -5.30 6.05 14.12
CA ALA A 397 -4.24 6.24 15.11
C ALA A 397 -3.34 5.00 15.27
N GLU A 398 -3.93 3.81 15.15
CA GLU A 398 -3.26 2.53 15.37
C GLU A 398 -3.56 1.57 14.21
N ALA A 399 -3.06 1.91 13.01
CA ALA A 399 -3.13 1.06 11.84
C ALA A 399 -1.78 1.04 11.10
N ILE A 400 -1.50 -0.05 10.38
CA ILE A 400 -0.31 -0.18 9.51
C ILE A 400 -0.38 0.83 8.37
N ILE A 401 -1.61 1.11 7.92
CA ILE A 401 -1.94 2.07 6.87
C ILE A 401 -2.54 3.30 7.52
N HIS A 402 -1.80 4.41 7.54
CA HIS A 402 -2.34 5.69 7.99
C HIS A 402 -3.30 6.27 6.93
N ARG A 403 -4.57 6.52 7.29
CA ARG A 403 -5.59 7.05 6.36
C ARG A 403 -6.71 7.79 7.10
N PRO A 404 -7.54 8.59 6.40
CA PRO A 404 -8.80 9.07 6.95
C PRO A 404 -9.69 7.87 7.33
N VAL A 405 -10.30 7.93 8.52
CA VAL A 405 -11.33 6.98 8.96
C VAL A 405 -12.63 7.27 8.22
N THR A 406 -13.02 8.54 8.20
CA THR A 406 -14.07 9.11 7.38
C THR A 406 -13.51 10.35 6.69
N LEU A 407 -14.06 10.71 5.53
CA LEU A 407 -13.69 11.91 4.81
C LEU A 407 -14.97 12.65 4.38
N PRO A 408 -15.55 13.46 5.28
CA PRO A 408 -16.76 14.21 4.98
C PRO A 408 -16.51 15.21 3.85
N VAL A 409 -17.26 15.05 2.77
CA VAL A 409 -17.19 15.91 1.58
C VAL A 409 -18.56 16.46 1.22
N GLN A 410 -18.56 17.54 0.44
CA GLN A 410 -19.75 18.08 -0.18
C GLN A 410 -19.54 18.12 -1.70
N GLY A 411 -20.35 17.34 -2.43
CA GLY A 411 -20.45 17.47 -3.88
C GLY A 411 -21.18 18.77 -4.20
N GLY A 412 -20.53 19.68 -4.95
CA GLY A 412 -21.20 20.90 -5.40
C GLY A 412 -22.43 20.60 -6.27
N HIS A 413 -23.39 21.51 -6.29
CA HIS A 413 -24.55 21.38 -7.18
C HIS A 413 -24.14 21.78 -8.59
N ARG A 414 -24.29 20.87 -9.56
CA ARG A 414 -24.11 21.18 -10.99
C ARG A 414 -25.08 22.26 -11.46
#